data_AF-A0A182ETT8-F1
#
_entry.id   AF-A0A182ETT8-F1
#
_cell.length_a   1.000
_cell.length_b   1.000
_cell.length_c   1.000
_cell.angle_alpha   90.00
_cell.angle_beta   90.00
_cell.angle_gamma   90.00
#
_symmetry.space_group_name_H-M   'P 1'
#
loop_
_entity.id
_entity.type
_entity.pdbx_description
1 polymer ?
#
loop_
_entity_poly.entity_id
_entity_poly.type
_entity_poly.pdbx_seq_one_letter_code
_entity_poly.pdbx_strand_id
1 'polypeptide(L)'
;MPVLKSLQAASAMVAAIAWLLKDGIGMIARILFAWLYSPYLDADCKYWRLIADCFNDLAFCLDLIAPIFPHLFMLIICLSSMVRAVVGVAGSATRTTIVNHQAISDNVGDVAAKDGSQETLINVFALLCSLLLLPVVSGNVVSIWLLFCLFTFIHLYGNYRAVKSLQFRTLNQSMLRIIVNNYMETRKTGTVSEVNDEEPILLHCYGCCLSDVLTSSKKLLFMCSKFTVIHDLRINYGYIYQ
;
A
#
# COMPACT_ATOMS: atom_id res chain seq x y z
N MET A 1 -29.48 -39.61 17.67
CA MET A 1 -28.61 -38.69 18.44
C MET A 1 -27.10 -38.86 18.21
N PRO A 2 -26.48 -40.05 18.24
CA PRO A 2 -25.02 -40.18 18.09
C PRO A 2 -24.49 -39.85 16.68
N VAL A 3 -25.22 -40.19 15.62
CA VAL A 3 -24.85 -39.87 14.22
C VAL A 3 -24.86 -38.36 13.93
N LEU A 4 -25.78 -37.61 14.55
CA LEU A 4 -25.82 -36.14 14.46
C LEU A 4 -24.61 -35.50 15.14
N LYS A 5 -24.20 -36.01 16.31
CA LYS A 5 -22.99 -35.56 17.01
C LYS A 5 -21.72 -35.85 16.19
N SER A 6 -21.63 -37.01 15.54
CA SER A 6 -20.46 -37.35 14.70
C SER A 6 -20.40 -36.52 13.42
N LEU A 7 -21.54 -36.24 12.77
CA LEU A 7 -21.61 -35.36 11.60
C LEU A 7 -21.21 -33.92 11.95
N GLN A 8 -21.69 -33.41 13.08
CA GLN A 8 -21.37 -32.07 13.55
C GLN A 8 -19.89 -31.94 13.96
N ALA A 9 -19.32 -32.97 14.58
CA ALA A 9 -17.89 -33.04 14.89
C ALA A 9 -17.03 -33.10 13.61
N ALA A 10 -17.43 -33.88 12.60
CA ALA A 10 -16.75 -33.92 11.31
C ALA A 10 -16.81 -32.56 10.59
N SER A 11 -17.98 -31.88 10.62
CA SER A 11 -18.14 -30.53 10.06
C SER A 11 -17.27 -29.49 10.77
N ALA A 12 -17.16 -29.56 12.10
CA ALA A 12 -16.31 -28.66 12.87
C ALA A 12 -14.82 -28.87 12.57
N MET A 13 -14.39 -30.12 12.41
CA MET A 13 -13.01 -30.45 12.06
C MET A 13 -12.64 -29.98 10.65
N VAL A 14 -13.52 -30.17 9.66
CA VAL A 14 -13.32 -29.67 8.30
C VAL A 14 -13.21 -28.14 8.29
N ALA A 15 -14.08 -27.44 9.02
CA ALA A 15 -13.99 -26.00 9.17
C ALA A 15 -12.66 -25.58 9.81
N ALA A 16 -12.23 -26.23 10.89
CA ALA A 16 -10.97 -25.91 11.56
C ALA A 16 -9.75 -26.08 10.63
N ILE A 17 -9.69 -27.16 9.84
CA ILE A 17 -8.62 -27.38 8.85
C ILE A 17 -8.65 -26.28 7.77
N ALA A 18 -9.84 -25.90 7.29
CA ALA A 18 -10.00 -24.84 6.31
C ALA A 18 -9.48 -23.48 6.83
N TRP A 19 -9.82 -23.13 8.07
CA TRP A 19 -9.31 -21.93 8.75
C TRP A 19 -7.79 -21.98 8.92
N LEU A 20 -7.25 -23.10 9.41
CA LEU A 20 -5.82 -23.29 9.62
C LEU A 20 -5.04 -23.12 8.30
N LEU A 21 -5.54 -23.70 7.21
CA LEU A 21 -4.89 -23.61 5.90
C LEU A 21 -4.92 -22.17 5.38
N LYS A 22 -6.10 -21.55 5.37
CA LYS A 22 -6.30 -20.15 4.93
C LYS A 22 -5.39 -19.19 5.71
N ASP A 23 -5.39 -19.28 7.04
CA ASP A 23 -4.67 -18.35 7.89
C ASP A 23 -3.18 -18.66 7.92
N GLY A 24 -2.79 -19.94 7.96
CA GLY A 24 -1.40 -20.38 7.93
C GLY A 24 -0.68 -19.94 6.65
N ILE A 25 -1.30 -20.12 5.49
CA ILE A 25 -0.76 -19.64 4.22
C ILE A 25 -0.64 -18.10 4.23
N GLY A 26 -1.64 -17.39 4.75
CA GLY A 26 -1.59 -15.93 4.90
C GLY A 26 -0.43 -15.47 5.80
N MET A 27 -0.19 -16.15 6.92
CA MET A 27 0.94 -15.84 7.81
C MET A 27 2.30 -16.06 7.14
N ILE A 28 2.46 -17.16 6.39
CA ILE A 28 3.69 -17.43 5.62
C ILE A 28 3.90 -16.33 4.57
N ALA A 29 2.85 -15.98 3.81
CA ALA A 29 2.92 -14.92 2.82
C ALA A 29 3.32 -13.57 3.43
N ARG A 30 2.77 -13.23 4.62
CA ARG A 30 3.15 -12.03 5.38
C ARG A 30 4.65 -11.97 5.65
N ILE A 31 5.21 -13.05 6.20
CA ILE A 31 6.63 -13.14 6.59
C ILE A 31 7.52 -13.04 5.34
N LEU A 32 7.22 -13.80 4.29
CA LEU A 32 7.99 -13.79 3.05
C LEU A 32 7.95 -12.42 2.37
N PHE A 33 6.78 -11.79 2.30
CA PHE A 33 6.65 -10.47 1.69
C PHE A 33 7.42 -9.41 2.48
N ALA A 34 7.31 -9.39 3.81
CA ALA A 34 8.07 -8.47 4.65
C ALA A 34 9.59 -8.66 4.47
N TRP A 35 10.06 -9.90 4.40
CA TRP A 35 11.47 -10.22 4.18
C TRP A 35 11.98 -9.72 2.82
N LEU A 36 11.19 -9.90 1.76
CA LEU A 36 11.62 -9.57 0.40
C LEU A 36 11.48 -8.08 0.05
N TYR A 37 10.45 -7.41 0.58
CA TYR A 37 10.04 -6.08 0.10
C TYR A 37 10.17 -4.95 1.12
N SER A 38 10.49 -5.23 2.40
CA SER A 38 10.58 -4.18 3.44
C SER A 38 11.45 -2.97 3.08
N PRO A 39 12.62 -3.08 2.41
CA PRO A 39 13.44 -1.90 2.09
C PRO A 39 12.76 -0.90 1.14
N TYR A 40 11.79 -1.36 0.35
CA TYR A 40 11.10 -0.53 -0.66
C TYR A 40 9.83 0.13 -0.13
N LEU A 41 9.26 -0.39 0.97
CA LEU A 41 7.97 0.09 1.48
C LEU A 41 8.03 1.55 1.96
N ASP A 42 9.15 1.95 2.58
CA ASP A 42 9.39 3.33 2.99
C ASP A 42 9.87 4.20 1.82
N ALA A 43 10.74 3.65 0.95
CA ALA A 43 11.32 4.37 -0.17
C ALA A 43 10.26 4.84 -1.18
N ASP A 44 9.31 3.97 -1.51
CA ASP A 44 8.25 4.23 -2.49
C ASP A 44 6.87 4.18 -1.83
N CYS A 45 6.75 4.91 -0.72
CA CYS A 45 5.57 4.89 0.17
C CYS A 45 4.24 5.12 -0.57
N LYS A 46 4.17 6.10 -1.49
CA LYS A 46 2.94 6.40 -2.26
C LYS A 46 2.52 5.25 -3.16
N TYR A 47 3.49 4.67 -3.86
CA TYR A 47 3.27 3.53 -4.75
C TYR A 47 2.76 2.32 -3.95
N TRP A 48 3.48 1.95 -2.88
CA TRP A 48 3.09 0.80 -2.06
C TRP A 48 1.77 1.00 -1.32
N ARG A 49 1.42 2.24 -0.96
CA ARG A 49 0.09 2.55 -0.42
C ARG A 49 -0.99 2.23 -1.44
N LEU A 50 -0.88 2.77 -2.65
CA LEU A 50 -1.89 2.56 -3.68
C LEU A 50 -1.96 1.10 -4.16
N ILE A 51 -0.82 0.39 -4.19
CA ILE A 51 -0.79 -1.05 -4.48
C ILE A 51 -1.48 -1.85 -3.38
N ALA A 52 -1.28 -1.50 -2.10
CA ALA A 52 -1.98 -2.14 -0.99
C ALA A 52 -3.50 -1.92 -1.12
N ASP A 53 -3.95 -0.72 -1.48
CA ASP A 53 -5.36 -0.42 -1.70
C ASP A 53 -5.95 -1.24 -2.87
N CYS A 54 -5.24 -1.32 -4.00
CA CYS A 54 -5.62 -2.17 -5.14
C CYS A 54 -5.72 -3.66 -4.76
N PHE A 55 -4.75 -4.17 -3.99
CA PHE A 55 -4.74 -5.56 -3.54
C PHE A 55 -5.85 -5.84 -2.52
N ASN A 56 -6.22 -4.85 -1.70
CA ASN A 56 -7.35 -4.96 -0.79
C ASN A 56 -8.66 -5.18 -1.56
N ASP A 57 -8.90 -4.37 -2.60
CA ASP A 57 -10.06 -4.53 -3.49
C ASP A 57 -10.01 -5.86 -4.26
N LEU A 58 -8.83 -6.29 -4.71
CA LEU A 58 -8.65 -7.61 -5.32
C LEU A 58 -9.04 -8.75 -4.37
N ALA A 59 -8.66 -8.68 -3.09
CA ALA A 59 -9.02 -9.69 -2.11
C ALA A 59 -10.55 -9.74 -1.86
N PHE A 60 -11.23 -8.58 -1.83
CA PHE A 60 -12.69 -8.55 -1.78
C PHE A 60 -13.33 -9.13 -3.04
N CYS A 61 -12.78 -8.85 -4.22
CA CYS A 61 -13.24 -9.44 -5.48
C CYS A 61 -13.11 -10.98 -5.47
N LEU A 62 -11.98 -11.50 -4.99
CA LEU A 62 -11.77 -12.94 -4.83
C LEU A 62 -12.82 -13.58 -3.89
N ASP A 63 -13.13 -12.91 -2.77
CA ASP A 63 -14.16 -13.38 -1.84
C ASP A 63 -15.57 -13.39 -2.46
N LEU A 64 -15.91 -12.40 -3.29
CA LEU A 64 -17.18 -12.34 -4.02
C LEU A 64 -17.27 -13.43 -5.10
N ILE A 65 -16.15 -13.79 -5.72
CA ILE A 65 -16.08 -14.81 -6.77
C ILE A 65 -16.04 -16.23 -6.19
N ALA A 66 -15.48 -16.42 -4.99
CA ALA A 66 -15.28 -17.76 -4.41
C ALA A 66 -16.55 -18.65 -4.41
N PRO A 67 -17.76 -18.15 -4.03
CA PRO A 67 -18.98 -18.95 -4.06
C PRO A 67 -19.43 -19.39 -5.46
N ILE A 68 -19.00 -18.67 -6.51
CA ILE A 68 -19.32 -19.00 -7.92
C ILE A 68 -18.56 -20.26 -8.36
N PHE A 69 -17.42 -20.57 -7.73
CA PHE A 69 -16.58 -21.73 -8.04
C PHE A 69 -16.42 -22.66 -6.81
N PRO A 70 -17.46 -23.42 -6.41
CA PRO A 70 -17.42 -24.27 -5.21
C PRO A 70 -16.23 -25.25 -5.17
N HIS A 71 -15.85 -25.80 -6.33
CA HIS A 71 -14.71 -26.73 -6.45
C HIS A 71 -13.34 -26.07 -6.18
N LEU A 72 -13.24 -24.76 -6.38
CA LEU A 72 -12.02 -23.97 -6.16
C LEU A 72 -12.12 -23.06 -4.93
N PHE A 73 -13.23 -23.11 -4.20
CA PHE A 73 -13.54 -22.19 -3.10
C PHE A 73 -12.38 -22.03 -2.12
N MET A 74 -11.85 -23.15 -1.63
CA MET A 74 -10.73 -23.14 -0.68
C MET A 74 -9.47 -22.51 -1.27
N LEU A 75 -9.18 -22.78 -2.54
CA LEU A 75 -8.02 -22.20 -3.24
C LEU A 75 -8.15 -20.68 -3.36
N ILE A 76 -9.33 -20.20 -3.77
CA ILE A 76 -9.63 -18.77 -3.94
C ILE A 76 -9.55 -18.04 -2.59
N ILE A 77 -10.12 -18.62 -1.52
CA ILE A 77 -10.09 -18.02 -0.18
C ILE A 77 -8.67 -18.03 0.42
N CYS A 78 -7.86 -19.06 0.16
CA CYS A 78 -6.44 -19.07 0.55
C CYS A 78 -5.66 -17.99 -0.21
N LEU A 79 -5.88 -17.84 -1.52
CA LEU A 79 -5.26 -16.77 -2.31
C LEU A 79 -5.68 -15.39 -1.79
N SER A 80 -6.97 -15.18 -1.52
CA SER A 80 -7.48 -13.95 -0.90
C SER A 80 -6.80 -13.65 0.45
N SER A 81 -6.59 -14.67 1.28
CA SER A 81 -5.84 -14.56 2.54
C SER A 81 -4.38 -14.14 2.34
N MET A 82 -3.69 -14.70 1.34
CA MET A 82 -2.34 -14.29 0.97
C MET A 82 -2.28 -12.83 0.53
N VAL A 83 -3.20 -12.42 -0.34
CA VAL A 83 -3.27 -11.03 -0.82
C VAL A 83 -3.51 -10.09 0.36
N ARG A 84 -4.44 -10.40 1.27
CA ARG A 84 -4.67 -9.60 2.49
C ARG A 84 -3.45 -9.55 3.42
N ALA A 85 -2.69 -10.63 3.50
CA ALA A 85 -1.47 -10.63 4.28
C ALA A 85 -0.44 -9.63 3.72
N VAL A 86 -0.28 -9.58 2.39
CA VAL A 86 0.56 -8.58 1.70
C VAL A 86 0.05 -7.16 1.96
N VAL A 87 -1.26 -6.94 1.79
CA VAL A 87 -1.92 -5.65 2.08
C VAL A 87 -1.62 -5.21 3.51
N GLY A 88 -1.71 -6.11 4.48
CA GLY A 88 -1.43 -5.81 5.89
C GLY A 88 0.00 -5.30 6.12
N VAL A 89 1.00 -5.90 5.47
CA VAL A 89 2.40 -5.46 5.59
C VAL A 89 2.62 -4.13 4.88
N ALA A 90 2.27 -4.03 3.61
CA ALA A 90 2.49 -2.82 2.82
C ALA A 90 1.68 -1.62 3.39
N GLY A 91 0.42 -1.86 3.76
CA GLY A 91 -0.45 -0.86 4.36
C GLY A 91 0.07 -0.36 5.71
N SER A 92 0.48 -1.26 6.62
CA SER A 92 1.01 -0.84 7.93
C SER A 92 2.35 -0.11 7.85
N ALA A 93 3.28 -0.58 7.00
CA ALA A 93 4.56 0.06 6.79
C ALA A 93 4.38 1.48 6.25
N THR A 94 3.66 1.61 5.14
CA THR A 94 3.39 2.92 4.54
C THR A 94 2.61 3.84 5.49
N ARG A 95 1.71 3.29 6.33
CA ARG A 95 0.94 4.08 7.31
C ARG A 95 1.86 4.67 8.35
N THR A 96 2.82 3.88 8.82
CA THR A 96 3.86 4.35 9.73
C THR A 96 4.65 5.50 9.11
N THR A 97 5.05 5.39 7.83
CA THR A 97 5.74 6.46 7.11
C THR A 97 4.90 7.74 7.01
N ILE A 98 3.61 7.63 6.70
CA ILE A 98 2.69 8.79 6.61
C ILE A 98 2.45 9.43 7.97
N VAL A 99 2.22 8.64 9.01
CA VAL A 99 2.02 9.14 10.38
C VAL A 99 3.27 9.89 10.85
N ASN A 100 4.47 9.34 10.58
CA ASN A 100 5.73 10.03 10.86
C ASN A 100 5.86 11.33 10.06
N HIS A 101 5.43 11.34 8.80
CA HIS A 101 5.45 12.54 7.96
C HIS A 101 4.49 13.63 8.48
N GLN A 102 3.33 13.24 9.00
CA GLN A 102 2.31 14.14 9.55
C GLN A 102 2.62 14.62 10.98
N ALA A 103 3.56 13.97 11.67
CA ALA A 103 4.05 14.43 12.96
C ALA A 103 4.99 15.63 12.77
N ILE A 104 4.54 16.81 13.19
CA ILE A 104 5.28 18.08 13.01
C ILE A 104 6.05 18.49 14.27
N SER A 105 5.71 17.93 15.43
CA SER A 105 6.28 18.32 16.73
C SER A 105 6.61 17.10 17.59
N ASP A 106 7.32 16.13 17.01
CA ASP A 106 7.67 14.84 17.64
C ASP A 106 6.47 14.13 18.28
N ASN A 107 5.28 14.36 17.72
CA ASN A 107 3.98 13.95 18.25
C ASN A 107 3.42 12.73 17.51
N VAL A 108 4.29 11.82 17.08
CA VAL A 108 3.93 10.61 16.29
C VAL A 108 2.84 9.79 16.97
N GLY A 109 2.91 9.61 18.29
CA GLY A 109 1.90 8.86 19.05
C GLY A 109 0.52 9.52 19.05
N ASP A 110 0.44 10.85 19.11
CA ASP A 110 -0.82 11.61 19.05
C ASP A 110 -1.45 11.52 17.66
N VAL A 111 -0.63 11.68 16.60
CA VAL A 111 -1.09 11.52 15.22
C VAL A 111 -1.58 10.09 14.97
N ALA A 112 -0.82 9.08 15.41
CA ALA A 112 -1.19 7.67 15.28
C ALA A 112 -2.53 7.36 15.98
N ALA A 113 -2.71 7.87 17.22
CA ALA A 113 -3.94 7.66 17.98
C ALA A 113 -5.16 8.31 17.31
N LYS A 114 -5.00 9.53 16.78
CA LYS A 114 -6.07 10.25 16.06
C LYS A 114 -6.43 9.58 14.74
N ASP A 115 -5.44 9.15 13.97
CA ASP A 115 -5.64 8.41 12.73
C ASP A 115 -6.36 7.07 12.99
N GLY A 116 -5.94 6.30 14.01
CA GLY A 116 -6.63 5.07 14.42
C GLY A 116 -8.06 5.30 14.92
N SER A 117 -8.31 6.45 15.57
CA SER A 117 -9.67 6.82 15.99
C SER A 117 -10.58 7.18 14.81
N GLN A 118 -10.04 7.85 13.78
CA GLN A 118 -10.78 8.12 12.53
C GLN A 118 -11.15 6.83 11.80
N GLU A 119 -10.21 5.89 11.69
CA GLU A 119 -10.45 4.56 11.12
C GLU A 119 -11.56 3.82 11.88
N THR A 120 -11.50 3.84 13.22
CA THR A 120 -12.52 3.21 14.07
C THR A 120 -13.91 3.84 13.87
N LEU A 121 -13.99 5.17 13.81
CA LEU A 121 -15.24 5.89 13.58
C LEU A 121 -15.87 5.51 12.22
N ILE A 122 -15.05 5.46 11.17
CA ILE A 122 -15.48 5.05 9.83
C ILE A 122 -15.98 3.59 9.85
N ASN A 123 -15.29 2.69 10.56
CA ASN A 123 -15.73 1.30 10.70
C ASN A 123 -17.07 1.17 11.44
N VAL A 124 -17.32 1.97 12.49
CA VAL A 124 -18.62 2.00 13.17
C VAL A 124 -19.72 2.47 12.21
N PHE A 125 -19.47 3.52 11.44
CA PHE A 125 -20.41 4.01 10.44
C PHE A 125 -20.67 2.97 9.34
N ALA A 126 -19.62 2.32 8.83
CA ALA A 126 -19.71 1.26 7.83
C ALA A 126 -20.53 0.07 8.34
N LEU A 127 -20.36 -0.32 9.61
CA LEU A 127 -21.16 -1.37 10.24
C LEU A 127 -22.65 -1.00 10.25
N LEU A 128 -23.00 0.23 10.64
CA LEU A 128 -24.38 0.71 10.62
C LEU A 128 -24.96 0.71 9.19
N CYS A 129 -24.22 1.24 8.22
CA CYS A 129 -24.63 1.24 6.81
C CYS A 129 -24.81 -0.18 6.27
N SER A 130 -23.89 -1.10 6.58
CA SER A 130 -23.97 -2.49 6.14
C SER A 130 -25.20 -3.21 6.70
N LEU A 131 -25.55 -2.96 7.97
CA LEU A 131 -26.75 -3.52 8.60
C LEU A 131 -28.03 -3.08 7.88
N LEU A 132 -28.10 -1.82 7.45
CA LEU A 132 -29.24 -1.27 6.72
C LEU A 132 -29.27 -1.74 5.26
N LEU A 133 -28.10 -1.90 4.64
CA LEU A 133 -27.95 -2.25 3.23
C LEU A 133 -28.15 -3.75 2.98
N LEU A 134 -27.75 -4.61 3.93
CA LEU A 134 -27.75 -6.07 3.76
C LEU A 134 -29.10 -6.64 3.31
N PRO A 135 -30.26 -6.28 3.91
CA PRO A 135 -31.55 -6.79 3.47
C PRO A 135 -31.94 -6.36 2.04
N VAL A 136 -31.43 -5.21 1.59
CA VAL A 136 -31.74 -4.64 0.26
C VAL A 136 -30.93 -5.35 -0.84
N VAL A 137 -29.69 -5.73 -0.54
CA VAL A 137 -28.76 -6.32 -1.53
C VAL A 137 -28.72 -7.85 -1.49
N SER A 138 -29.13 -8.46 -0.36
CA SER A 138 -29.08 -9.91 -0.18
C SER A 138 -29.83 -10.65 -1.27
N GLY A 139 -29.18 -11.65 -1.87
CA GLY A 139 -29.73 -12.46 -2.97
C GLY A 139 -29.75 -11.76 -4.34
N ASN A 140 -29.40 -10.47 -4.43
CA ASN A 140 -29.32 -9.75 -5.70
C ASN A 140 -27.86 -9.55 -6.13
N VAL A 141 -27.35 -10.53 -6.91
CA VAL A 141 -25.97 -10.55 -7.41
C VAL A 141 -25.64 -9.29 -8.22
N VAL A 142 -26.58 -8.78 -9.02
CA VAL A 142 -26.36 -7.56 -9.81
C VAL A 142 -26.14 -6.36 -8.91
N SER A 143 -26.98 -6.17 -7.88
CA SER A 143 -26.80 -5.08 -6.91
C SER A 143 -25.48 -5.17 -6.14
N ILE A 144 -25.07 -6.39 -5.76
CA ILE A 144 -23.79 -6.62 -5.07
C ILE A 144 -22.61 -6.18 -5.95
N TRP A 145 -22.56 -6.62 -7.20
CA TRP A 145 -21.48 -6.25 -8.12
C TRP A 145 -21.51 -4.78 -8.51
N LEU A 146 -22.68 -4.18 -8.70
CA LEU A 146 -22.80 -2.74 -8.98
C LEU A 146 -22.26 -1.90 -7.81
N LEU A 147 -22.64 -2.22 -6.58
CA LEU A 147 -22.14 -1.51 -5.39
C LEU A 147 -20.66 -1.78 -5.15
N PHE A 148 -20.19 -3.00 -5.36
CA PHE A 148 -18.76 -3.34 -5.28
C PHE A 148 -17.94 -2.48 -6.26
N CYS A 149 -18.30 -2.47 -7.54
CA CYS A 149 -17.61 -1.65 -8.55
C CYS A 149 -17.65 -0.16 -8.22
N LEU A 150 -18.79 0.36 -7.74
CA LEU A 150 -18.93 1.75 -7.34
C LEU A 150 -18.02 2.09 -6.14
N PHE A 151 -18.04 1.27 -5.09
CA PHE A 151 -17.23 1.51 -3.89
C PHE A 151 -15.74 1.33 -4.15
N THR A 152 -15.33 0.32 -4.93
CA THR A 152 -13.93 0.16 -5.35
C THR A 152 -13.45 1.35 -6.17
N PHE A 153 -14.27 1.89 -7.08
CA PHE A 153 -13.91 3.10 -7.81
C PHE A 153 -13.71 4.31 -6.88
N ILE A 154 -14.67 4.57 -5.98
CA ILE A 154 -14.58 5.67 -5.01
C ILE A 154 -13.35 5.49 -4.10
N HIS A 155 -13.11 4.27 -3.62
CA HIS A 155 -11.99 3.91 -2.76
C HIS A 155 -10.64 4.18 -3.45
N LEU A 156 -10.41 3.62 -4.64
CA LEU A 156 -9.16 3.78 -5.36
C LEU A 156 -8.93 5.21 -5.83
N TYR A 157 -9.97 5.89 -6.30
CA TYR A 157 -9.87 7.29 -6.70
C TYR A 157 -9.55 8.19 -5.50
N GLY A 158 -10.25 8.00 -4.38
CA GLY A 158 -10.01 8.74 -3.14
C GLY A 158 -8.58 8.55 -2.65
N ASN A 159 -8.11 7.30 -2.59
CA ASN A 159 -6.74 6.99 -2.18
C ASN A 159 -5.70 7.54 -3.16
N TYR A 160 -5.92 7.46 -4.48
CA TYR A 160 -5.06 8.09 -5.48
C TYR A 160 -4.91 9.60 -5.24
N ARG A 161 -6.03 10.30 -5.00
CA ARG A 161 -6.01 11.74 -4.69
C ARG A 161 -5.30 12.01 -3.35
N ALA A 162 -5.50 11.16 -2.34
CA ALA A 162 -4.84 11.27 -1.06
C ALA A 162 -3.32 11.13 -1.20
N VAL A 163 -2.82 10.09 -1.89
CA VAL A 163 -1.37 9.91 -2.07
C VAL A 163 -0.74 11.00 -2.96
N LYS A 164 -1.47 11.57 -3.93
CA LYS A 164 -1.01 12.76 -4.68
C LYS A 164 -0.84 13.98 -3.78
N SER A 165 -1.66 14.11 -2.73
CA SER A 165 -1.57 15.27 -1.81
C SER A 165 -0.40 15.17 -0.82
N LEU A 166 0.22 14.00 -0.66
CA LEU A 166 1.32 13.79 0.28
C LEU A 166 2.63 14.38 -0.25
N GLN A 167 3.15 15.40 0.41
CA GLN A 167 4.41 16.06 0.04
C GLN A 167 5.53 15.64 1.01
N PHE A 168 6.12 14.47 0.80
CA PHE A 168 7.19 13.97 1.65
C PHE A 168 8.40 14.92 1.69
N ARG A 169 9.04 14.98 2.87
CA ARG A 169 10.26 15.78 3.09
C ARG A 169 11.54 15.05 2.68
N THR A 170 11.42 13.76 2.37
CA THR A 170 12.51 12.88 1.92
C THR A 170 12.37 12.67 0.40
N LEU A 171 13.51 12.58 -0.28
CA LEU A 171 13.54 12.31 -1.72
C LEU A 171 13.50 10.81 -1.97
N ASN A 172 12.51 10.34 -2.73
CA ASN A 172 12.56 9.02 -3.35
C ASN A 172 13.31 9.08 -4.69
N GLN A 173 13.52 7.91 -5.32
CA GLN A 173 14.30 7.79 -6.54
C GLN A 173 13.64 8.51 -7.73
N SER A 174 12.31 8.46 -7.84
CA SER A 174 11.55 9.13 -8.90
C SER A 174 11.66 10.65 -8.80
N MET A 175 11.45 11.19 -7.60
CA MET A 175 11.59 12.63 -7.34
C MET A 175 13.03 13.10 -7.57
N LEU A 176 14.03 12.32 -7.15
CA LEU A 176 15.44 12.65 -7.40
C LEU A 176 15.73 12.74 -8.90
N ARG A 177 15.25 11.79 -9.70
CA ARG A 177 15.41 11.79 -11.16
C ARG A 177 14.79 13.04 -11.79
N ILE A 178 13.56 13.39 -11.39
CA ILE A 178 12.87 14.59 -11.88
C ILE A 178 13.68 15.85 -11.56
N ILE A 179 14.12 15.99 -10.30
CA ILE A 179 14.93 17.13 -9.85
C ILE A 179 16.23 17.25 -10.64
N VAL A 180 16.95 16.14 -10.82
CA VAL A 180 18.22 16.11 -11.57
C VAL A 180 17.99 16.52 -13.02
N ASN A 181 17.00 15.93 -13.70
CA ASN A 181 16.69 16.26 -15.10
C ASN A 181 16.32 17.74 -15.26
N ASN A 182 15.39 18.23 -14.42
CA ASN A 182 14.96 19.63 -14.45
C ASN A 182 16.15 20.57 -14.20
N TYR A 183 17.06 20.23 -13.29
CA TYR A 183 18.26 21.01 -13.02
C TYR A 183 19.27 20.99 -14.18
N MET A 184 19.44 19.85 -14.84
CA MET A 184 20.35 19.69 -15.97
C MET A 184 19.94 20.54 -17.18
N GLU A 185 18.63 20.66 -17.40
CA GLU A 185 18.02 21.45 -18.48
C GLU A 185 17.92 22.94 -18.12
N THR A 186 17.33 23.27 -16.98
CA THR A 186 16.92 24.65 -16.65
C THR A 186 17.85 25.37 -15.68
N ARG A 187 18.78 24.66 -15.02
CA ARG A 187 19.59 25.14 -13.90
C ARG A 187 18.79 25.58 -12.66
N LYS A 188 17.52 25.19 -12.58
CA LYS A 188 16.64 25.45 -11.43
C LYS A 188 16.18 24.14 -10.82
N THR A 189 15.99 24.14 -9.52
CA THR A 189 15.31 23.07 -8.79
C THR A 189 13.86 23.48 -8.59
N GLY A 190 12.92 22.62 -8.97
CA GLY A 190 11.49 22.86 -8.72
C GLY A 190 11.17 22.88 -7.22
N THR A 191 10.00 23.40 -6.88
CA THR A 191 9.47 23.31 -5.52
C THR A 191 9.03 21.88 -5.21
N VAL A 192 8.87 21.54 -3.92
CA VAL A 192 8.36 20.22 -3.50
C VAL A 192 7.01 19.92 -4.16
N SER A 193 6.14 20.93 -4.31
CA SER A 193 4.83 20.77 -4.94
C SER A 193 4.94 20.44 -6.43
N GLU A 194 5.76 21.19 -7.16
CA GLU A 194 5.95 20.97 -8.61
C GLU A 194 6.51 19.55 -8.87
N VAL A 195 7.54 19.15 -8.14
CA VAL A 195 8.15 17.81 -8.30
C VAL A 195 7.16 16.70 -7.89
N ASN A 196 6.37 16.93 -6.85
CA ASN A 196 5.32 16.01 -6.40
C ASN A 196 4.19 15.84 -7.42
N ASP A 197 3.86 16.92 -8.14
CA ASP A 197 2.84 16.90 -9.19
C ASP A 197 3.34 16.13 -10.43
N GLU A 198 4.63 16.19 -10.72
CA GLU A 198 5.30 15.43 -11.78
C GLU A 198 5.59 13.95 -11.41
N GLU A 199 5.60 13.61 -10.11
CA GLU A 199 5.93 12.26 -9.65
C GLU A 199 4.95 11.20 -10.20
N PRO A 200 5.45 10.17 -10.90
CA PRO A 200 4.64 9.06 -11.35
C PRO A 200 4.31 8.13 -10.17
N ILE A 201 3.05 8.08 -9.75
CA ILE A 201 2.64 7.24 -8.61
C ILE A 201 2.46 5.77 -8.98
N LEU A 202 2.06 5.47 -10.22
CA LEU A 202 1.74 4.10 -10.67
C LEU A 202 2.91 3.39 -11.35
N LEU A 203 3.97 4.11 -11.75
CA LEU A 203 5.18 3.50 -12.27
C LEU A 203 6.23 3.42 -11.18
N HIS A 204 6.59 2.20 -10.83
CA HIS A 204 7.77 1.95 -10.02
C HIS A 204 9.02 2.16 -10.89
N CYS A 205 9.84 3.14 -10.53
CA CYS A 205 11.12 3.36 -11.20
C CYS A 205 12.19 2.58 -10.44
N TYR A 206 12.68 1.47 -11.00
CA TYR A 206 13.82 0.74 -10.45
C TYR A 206 15.12 1.54 -10.65
N GLY A 207 15.39 2.49 -9.76
CA GLY A 207 16.65 3.23 -9.75
C GLY A 207 16.81 4.22 -10.89
N CYS A 208 17.48 5.33 -10.64
CA CYS A 208 18.31 5.97 -11.65
C CYS A 208 19.70 5.34 -11.52
N CYS A 209 20.28 4.81 -12.61
CA CYS A 209 21.66 4.34 -12.54
C CYS A 209 22.54 5.56 -12.26
N LEU A 210 23.44 5.47 -11.27
CA LEU A 210 24.31 6.59 -10.92
C LEU A 210 25.16 7.03 -12.12
N SER A 211 25.49 6.10 -13.03
CA SER A 211 26.14 6.37 -14.31
C SER A 211 25.34 7.32 -15.22
N ASP A 212 24.02 7.26 -15.21
CA ASP A 212 23.16 8.11 -16.05
C ASP A 212 23.13 9.55 -15.51
N VAL A 213 23.31 9.71 -14.20
CA VAL A 213 23.46 11.01 -13.52
C VAL A 213 24.88 11.57 -13.71
N LEU A 214 25.90 10.70 -13.68
CA LEU A 214 27.32 11.08 -13.72
C LEU A 214 27.89 11.30 -15.14
N THR A 215 27.28 10.73 -16.19
CA THR A 215 27.71 10.94 -17.59
C THR A 215 27.36 12.33 -18.12
N SER A 216 26.64 13.14 -17.35
CA SER A 216 26.33 14.50 -17.73
C SER A 216 27.53 15.43 -17.52
N SER A 217 27.96 16.13 -18.58
CA SER A 217 29.20 16.93 -18.63
C SER A 217 29.24 18.15 -17.69
N LYS A 218 28.23 18.34 -16.84
CA LYS A 218 28.07 19.50 -15.97
C LYS A 218 28.21 19.02 -14.53
N LYS A 219 29.26 19.49 -13.85
CA LYS A 219 29.52 19.25 -12.41
C LYS A 219 28.24 19.54 -11.60
N LEU A 220 27.58 18.51 -11.11
CA LEU A 220 26.38 18.62 -10.27
C LEU A 220 26.82 19.09 -8.87
N LEU A 221 26.79 20.40 -8.65
CA LEU A 221 26.90 21.00 -7.32
C LEU A 221 25.48 21.30 -6.85
N PHE A 222 24.88 20.33 -6.15
CA PHE A 222 23.57 20.50 -5.52
C PHE A 222 23.79 21.10 -4.12
N MET A 223 23.70 22.42 -4.00
CA MET A 223 23.69 23.10 -2.71
C MET A 223 22.28 23.57 -2.40
N CYS A 224 21.44 22.64 -1.94
CA CYS A 224 20.15 22.97 -1.34
C CYS A 224 20.30 22.84 0.17
N SER A 225 19.88 23.86 0.92
CA SER A 225 20.31 24.18 2.29
C SER A 225 19.94 23.18 3.42
N LYS A 226 19.61 21.92 3.10
CA LYS A 226 19.31 20.87 4.09
C LYS A 226 19.84 19.48 3.73
N PHE A 227 20.44 19.27 2.57
CA PHE A 227 21.10 18.01 2.26
C PHE A 227 22.32 18.25 1.37
N THR A 228 23.45 17.63 1.70
CA THR A 228 24.65 17.67 0.86
C THR A 228 24.78 16.34 0.13
N VAL A 229 24.69 16.39 -1.21
CA VAL A 229 25.04 15.24 -2.05
C VAL A 229 26.55 15.30 -2.31
N ILE A 230 27.32 14.44 -1.65
CA ILE A 230 28.78 14.38 -1.79
C ILE A 230 29.13 13.21 -2.71
N HIS A 231 29.82 13.49 -3.80
CA HIS A 231 30.38 12.47 -4.69
C HIS A 231 31.86 12.28 -4.40
N ASP A 232 32.26 11.12 -3.91
CA ASP A 232 33.68 10.79 -3.73
C ASP A 232 34.25 10.18 -5.02
N LEU A 233 35.09 10.95 -5.69
CA LEU A 233 35.74 10.59 -6.96
C LEU A 233 36.71 9.40 -6.85
N ARG A 234 37.17 9.01 -5.65
CA ARG A 234 38.10 7.89 -5.47
C ARG A 234 37.41 6.53 -5.42
N ILE A 235 36.18 6.50 -4.94
CA ILE A 235 35.41 5.28 -4.71
C ILE A 235 34.16 5.18 -5.59
N ASN A 236 33.81 6.25 -6.31
CA ASN A 236 32.67 6.32 -7.23
C ASN A 236 31.30 6.06 -6.55
N TYR A 237 31.15 6.55 -5.32
CA TYR A 237 29.90 6.51 -4.56
C TYR A 237 29.40 7.93 -4.26
N GLY A 238 28.08 8.11 -4.29
CA GLY A 238 27.39 9.31 -3.84
C GLY A 238 26.82 9.12 -2.44
N TYR A 239 27.05 10.08 -1.56
CA TYR A 239 26.48 10.15 -0.22
C TYR A 239 25.42 11.23 -0.17
N ILE A 240 24.28 10.96 0.45
CA ILE A 240 23.27 11.98 0.79
C ILE A 240 23.41 12.20 2.30
N TYR A 241 24.00 13.33 2.68
CA TYR A 241 24.06 13.77 4.08
C TYR A 241 22.90 14.70 4.37
N GLN A 242 22.20 14.46 5.48
CA GLN A 242 21.24 15.38 6.09
C GLN A 242 21.96 16.41 6.96
#